data_AF-A0A2E0SEW1-F1
#
_entry.id   AF-A0A2E0SEW1-F1
#
_cell.length_a   1.000
_cell.length_b   1.000
_cell.length_c   1.000
_cell.angle_alpha   90.00
_cell.angle_beta   90.00
_cell.angle_gamma   90.00
#
_symmetry.space_group_name_H-M   'P 1'
#
loop_
_entity.id
_entity.type
_entity.pdbx_description
1 polymer ?
#
loop_
_entity_poly.entity_id
_entity_poly.type
_entity_poly.pdbx_seq_one_letter_code
_entity_poly.pdbx_strand_id
1 'polypeptide(L)'
;MAQKLFKWTGDLIEPTSFDGDKAPQWYGTDDDGNSYGFLEEAHGKACKSSNDDFAATTASSAKTWVTTKSQDALAINRACVESIRAKYTQDEEFKALRTASTDTGKAVLADIEKIVGEHTKLKNALVGD
;
A
#
# COMPACT_ATOMS: atom_id res chain seq x y z
N MET A 1 -18.10 8.00 0.96
CA MET A 1 -17.35 9.22 0.50
C MET A 1 -15.97 8.83 -0.04
N ALA A 2 -15.15 9.77 -0.58
CA ALA A 2 -13.77 9.45 -0.99
C ALA A 2 -12.84 9.40 0.23
N GLN A 3 -12.08 8.30 0.39
CA GLN A 3 -11.05 8.18 1.42
C GLN A 3 -9.79 8.96 1.02
N LYS A 4 -9.06 9.45 2.01
CA LYS A 4 -7.80 10.19 1.86
C LYS A 4 -6.77 9.62 2.84
N LEU A 5 -5.50 9.73 2.47
CA LEU A 5 -4.41 9.43 3.38
C LEU A 5 -4.25 10.59 4.38
N PHE A 6 -4.27 10.27 5.67
CA PHE A 6 -4.02 11.18 6.78
C PHE A 6 -2.67 10.85 7.42
N LYS A 7 -2.06 11.90 7.99
CA LYS A 7 -0.82 11.84 8.74
C LYS A 7 -0.99 12.64 10.03
N TRP A 8 -0.38 12.16 11.12
CA TRP A 8 -0.29 12.86 12.40
C TRP A 8 0.92 12.39 13.21
N THR A 9 1.22 13.08 14.30
CA THR A 9 2.20 12.66 15.31
C THR A 9 1.55 12.58 16.69
N GLY A 10 2.14 11.78 17.58
CA GLY A 10 1.60 11.55 18.92
C GLY A 10 0.33 10.70 18.93
N ASP A 11 -0.47 10.88 19.97
CA ASP A 11 -1.68 10.08 20.20
C ASP A 11 -2.86 10.59 19.37
N LEU A 12 -3.70 9.67 18.91
CA LEU A 12 -4.93 9.98 18.20
C LEU A 12 -6.15 9.65 19.05
N ILE A 13 -7.08 10.59 19.15
CA ILE A 13 -8.40 10.38 19.71
C ILE A 13 -9.37 10.21 18.55
N GLU A 14 -9.85 8.98 18.38
CA GLU A 14 -10.87 8.62 17.39
C GLU A 14 -12.28 8.98 17.91
N PRO A 15 -13.22 9.31 17.01
CA PRO A 15 -14.62 9.47 17.38
C PRO A 15 -15.21 8.14 17.85
N THR A 16 -16.13 8.19 18.82
CA THR A 16 -16.77 7.00 19.42
C THR A 16 -17.75 6.27 18.49
N SER A 17 -18.10 6.89 17.36
CA SER A 17 -18.96 6.30 16.34
C SER A 17 -18.45 6.64 14.94
N PHE A 18 -18.47 5.64 14.07
CA PHE A 18 -18.21 5.77 12.65
C PHE A 18 -19.51 5.64 11.87
N ASP A 19 -19.88 6.69 11.13
CA ASP A 19 -21.09 6.75 10.28
C ASP A 19 -20.73 6.76 8.78
N GLY A 20 -19.57 6.21 8.43
CA GLY A 20 -19.11 6.17 7.05
C GLY A 20 -19.31 4.81 6.40
N ASP A 21 -19.11 4.76 5.08
CA ASP A 21 -19.33 3.55 4.28
C ASP A 21 -18.16 2.56 4.37
N LYS A 22 -16.98 3.05 4.78
CA LYS A 22 -15.72 2.30 4.74
C LYS A 22 -14.94 2.43 6.05
N ALA A 23 -14.71 1.29 6.71
CA ALA A 23 -13.96 1.25 7.96
C ALA A 23 -12.61 2.00 7.85
N PRO A 24 -12.20 2.71 8.92
CA PRO A 24 -10.91 3.36 8.98
C PRO A 24 -9.78 2.32 8.83
N GLN A 25 -8.76 2.65 8.04
CA GLN A 25 -7.57 1.82 7.89
C GLN A 25 -6.37 2.54 8.51
N TRP A 26 -5.64 1.85 9.37
CA TRP A 26 -4.49 2.39 10.10
C TRP A 26 -3.24 1.63 9.69
N TYR A 27 -2.20 2.34 9.23
CA TYR A 27 -0.99 1.73 8.65
C TYR A 27 0.19 1.65 9.61
N GLY A 28 0.11 2.34 10.75
CA GLY A 28 1.17 2.43 11.75
C GLY A 28 1.99 3.70 11.64
N THR A 29 3.16 3.68 12.28
CA THR A 29 4.04 4.83 12.51
C THR A 29 5.41 4.61 11.87
N ASP A 30 5.96 5.62 11.20
CA ASP A 30 7.32 5.60 10.66
C ASP A 30 8.40 5.89 11.72
N ASP A 31 9.66 5.79 11.29
CA ASP A 31 10.83 6.04 12.15
C ASP A 31 10.96 7.53 12.57
N ASP A 32 10.27 8.44 11.88
CA ASP A 32 10.21 9.86 12.19
C ASP A 32 9.06 10.20 13.16
N GLY A 33 8.30 9.20 13.61
CA GLY A 33 7.17 9.36 14.54
C GLY A 33 5.86 9.78 13.88
N ASN A 34 5.78 9.74 12.55
CA ASN A 34 4.56 10.03 11.80
C ASN A 34 3.71 8.78 11.68
N SER A 35 2.45 8.88 12.11
CA SER A 35 1.46 7.85 11.95
C SER A 35 0.58 8.11 10.73
N TYR A 36 0.06 7.03 10.13
CA TYR A 36 -0.68 7.08 8.88
C TYR A 36 -1.99 6.29 8.92
N GLY A 37 -3.00 6.80 8.23
CA GLY A 37 -4.29 6.14 8.08
C GLY A 37 -5.03 6.56 6.83
N PHE A 38 -5.84 5.66 6.26
CA PHE A 38 -6.66 5.91 5.08
C PHE A 38 -8.13 5.95 5.48
N LEU A 39 -8.69 7.16 5.47
CA LEU A 39 -9.96 7.46 6.15
C LEU A 39 -10.87 8.28 5.25
N GLU A 40 -12.17 8.14 5.45
CA GLU A 40 -13.12 9.11 4.90
C GLU A 40 -12.94 10.48 5.56
N GLU A 41 -13.13 11.54 4.77
CA GLU A 41 -12.86 12.90 5.24
C GLU A 41 -13.68 13.31 6.48
N ALA A 42 -14.94 12.88 6.56
CA ALA A 42 -15.78 13.16 7.72
C ALA A 42 -15.26 12.49 9.00
N HIS A 43 -14.78 11.25 8.90
CA HIS A 43 -14.17 10.56 10.03
C HIS A 43 -12.85 11.23 10.45
N GLY A 44 -11.98 11.53 9.47
CA GLY A 44 -10.73 12.25 9.75
C GLY A 44 -10.97 13.60 10.44
N LYS A 45 -11.97 14.38 10.00
CA LYS A 45 -12.33 15.66 10.65
C LYS A 45 -12.83 15.52 12.10
N ALA A 46 -13.33 14.35 12.46
CA ALA A 46 -13.81 14.07 13.82
C ALA A 46 -12.67 13.60 14.74
N CYS A 47 -11.55 13.13 14.19
CA CYS A 47 -10.37 12.77 14.95
C CYS A 47 -9.65 14.00 15.50
N LYS A 48 -8.94 13.82 16.62
CA LYS A 48 -8.07 14.84 17.22
C LYS A 48 -6.72 14.22 17.54
N SER A 49 -5.61 14.84 17.12
CA SER A 49 -4.28 14.43 17.61
C SER A 49 -3.86 15.27 18.81
N SER A 50 -3.02 14.70 19.67
CA SER A 50 -2.43 15.40 20.81
C SER A 50 -1.60 16.63 20.39
N ASN A 51 -1.06 16.59 19.18
CA ASN A 51 -0.16 17.60 18.62
C ASN A 51 -0.85 18.58 17.66
N ASP A 52 -2.18 18.47 17.48
CA ASP A 52 -3.00 19.32 16.59
C ASP A 52 -2.48 19.38 15.14
N ASP A 53 -1.91 18.27 14.67
CA ASP A 53 -1.25 18.13 13.38
C ASP A 53 -1.91 17.09 12.48
N PHE A 54 -3.07 16.55 12.90
CA PHE A 54 -3.82 15.57 12.15
C PHE A 54 -4.40 16.18 10.86
N ALA A 55 -3.86 15.77 9.72
CA ALA A 55 -4.26 16.33 8.43
C ALA A 55 -4.17 15.30 7.29
N ALA A 56 -5.00 15.52 6.26
CA ALA A 56 -4.85 14.79 5.01
C ALA A 56 -3.50 15.16 4.36
N THR A 57 -2.78 14.16 3.85
CA THR A 57 -1.46 14.34 3.25
C THR A 57 -1.42 13.83 1.81
N THR A 58 -0.69 14.56 0.97
CA THR A 58 -0.35 14.17 -0.41
C THR A 58 1.16 13.99 -0.58
N ALA A 59 1.92 14.04 0.52
CA ALA A 59 3.37 13.98 0.49
C ALA A 59 3.86 12.64 -0.07
N SER A 60 4.76 12.68 -1.05
CA SER A 60 5.31 11.48 -1.67
C SER A 60 6.04 10.58 -0.68
N SER A 61 6.67 11.15 0.36
CA SER A 61 7.34 10.37 1.42
C SER A 61 6.33 9.55 2.22
N ALA A 62 5.19 10.14 2.61
CA ALA A 62 4.10 9.44 3.29
C ALA A 62 3.55 8.28 2.44
N LYS A 63 3.27 8.55 1.16
CA LYS A 63 2.80 7.53 0.22
C LYS A 63 3.83 6.41 0.04
N THR A 64 5.10 6.76 -0.09
CA THR A 64 6.21 5.80 -0.22
C THR A 64 6.29 4.92 1.01
N TRP A 65 6.22 5.51 2.20
CA TRP A 65 6.26 4.73 3.44
C TRP A 65 5.07 3.76 3.51
N VAL A 66 3.84 4.23 3.30
CA VAL A 66 2.65 3.36 3.31
C VAL A 66 2.77 2.24 2.29
N THR A 67 3.20 2.53 1.07
CA THR A 67 3.30 1.53 0.00
C THR A 67 4.54 0.63 0.09
N THR A 68 5.46 0.85 1.03
CA THR A 68 6.69 0.02 1.12
C THR A 68 6.93 -0.60 2.49
N LYS A 69 6.42 0.01 3.57
CA LYS A 69 6.72 -0.36 4.95
C LYS A 69 5.49 -0.76 5.76
N SER A 70 4.28 -0.31 5.38
CA SER A 70 3.06 -0.71 6.09
C SER A 70 2.87 -2.23 6.06
N GLN A 71 2.20 -2.78 7.08
CA GLN A 71 1.92 -4.21 7.14
C GLN A 71 1.12 -4.69 5.92
N ASP A 72 0.16 -3.88 5.45
CA ASP A 72 -0.62 -4.18 4.24
C ASP A 72 0.24 -4.22 2.98
N ALA A 73 1.16 -3.26 2.80
CA ALA A 73 2.09 -3.28 1.68
C ALA A 73 3.03 -4.49 1.72
N LEU A 74 3.49 -4.89 2.92
CA LEU A 74 4.31 -6.08 3.09
C LEU A 74 3.52 -7.37 2.79
N ALA A 75 2.25 -7.43 3.19
CA ALA A 75 1.37 -8.54 2.87
C ALA A 75 1.12 -8.64 1.35
N ILE A 76 0.87 -7.51 0.67
CA ILE A 76 0.70 -7.47 -0.79
C ILE A 76 1.99 -7.90 -1.50
N ASN A 77 3.17 -7.45 -1.04
CA ASN A 77 4.44 -7.89 -1.62
C ASN A 77 4.64 -9.40 -1.47
N ARG A 78 4.27 -9.97 -0.32
CA ARG A 78 4.33 -11.43 -0.10
C ARG A 78 3.38 -12.17 -1.04
N ALA A 79 2.12 -11.73 -1.15
CA ALA A 79 1.13 -12.31 -2.05
C ALA A 79 1.57 -12.24 -3.53
N CYS A 80 2.27 -11.17 -3.93
CA CYS A 80 2.85 -11.04 -5.26
C CYS A 80 3.90 -12.13 -5.51
N VAL A 81 4.84 -12.29 -4.57
CA VAL A 81 5.87 -13.34 -4.66
C VAL A 81 5.23 -14.73 -4.67
N GLU A 82 4.25 -14.99 -3.81
CA GLU A 82 3.51 -16.26 -3.78
C GLU A 82 2.80 -16.55 -5.11
N SER A 83 2.16 -15.53 -5.72
CA SER A 83 1.49 -15.64 -7.02
C SER A 83 2.46 -15.98 -8.16
N ILE A 84 3.66 -15.39 -8.13
CA ILE A 84 4.72 -15.73 -9.09
C ILE A 84 5.20 -17.16 -8.85
N ARG A 85 5.47 -17.52 -7.58
CA ARG A 85 5.97 -18.85 -7.18
C ARG A 85 4.99 -19.98 -7.44
N ALA A 86 3.69 -19.69 -7.46
CA ALA A 86 2.64 -20.64 -7.84
C ALA A 86 2.72 -21.07 -9.32
N LYS A 87 3.34 -20.25 -10.18
CA LYS A 87 3.48 -20.51 -11.61
C LYS A 87 4.91 -20.82 -12.07
N TYR A 88 5.89 -20.19 -11.43
CA TYR A 88 7.28 -20.22 -11.88
C TYR A 88 8.24 -20.52 -10.74
N THR A 89 9.14 -21.45 -11.00
CA THR A 89 10.32 -21.64 -10.17
C THR A 89 11.32 -20.49 -10.36
N GLN A 90 12.21 -20.32 -9.41
CA GLN A 90 13.23 -19.27 -9.47
C GLN A 90 14.19 -19.49 -10.67
N ASP A 91 14.47 -20.75 -11.04
CA ASP A 91 15.30 -21.09 -12.19
C ASP A 91 14.64 -20.74 -13.53
N GLU A 92 13.32 -20.91 -13.63
CA GLU A 92 12.55 -20.52 -14.81
C GLU A 92 12.55 -19.00 -15.00
N GLU A 93 12.47 -18.23 -13.92
CA GLU A 93 12.63 -16.76 -13.98
C GLU A 93 14.02 -16.36 -14.46
N PHE A 94 15.07 -16.94 -13.88
CA PHE A 94 16.43 -16.66 -14.31
C PHE A 94 16.71 -17.11 -15.75
N LYS A 95 16.09 -18.21 -16.17
CA LYS A 95 16.16 -18.66 -17.57
C LYS A 95 15.42 -17.69 -18.48
N ALA A 96 14.22 -17.25 -18.11
CA ALA A 96 13.44 -16.28 -18.86
C ALA A 96 14.20 -14.96 -19.03
N LEU A 97 14.84 -14.46 -17.97
CA LEU A 97 15.71 -13.28 -18.03
C LEU A 97 16.89 -13.47 -19.00
N ARG A 98 17.58 -14.61 -18.93
CA ARG A 98 18.70 -14.91 -19.84
C ARG A 98 18.25 -15.11 -21.30
N THR A 99 16.99 -15.47 -21.52
CA THR A 99 16.42 -15.76 -22.83
C THR A 99 15.35 -14.74 -23.24
N ALA A 100 15.43 -13.52 -22.71
CA ALA A 100 14.44 -12.45 -22.94
C ALA A 100 14.28 -12.04 -24.41
N SER A 101 15.22 -12.41 -25.29
CA SER A 101 15.10 -12.23 -26.75
C SER A 101 14.21 -13.27 -27.43
N THR A 102 14.01 -14.43 -26.79
CA THR A 102 13.20 -15.55 -27.31
C THR A 102 11.73 -15.40 -26.96
N ASP A 103 10.83 -16.00 -27.74
CA ASP A 103 9.38 -15.92 -27.51
C ASP A 103 8.99 -16.52 -26.16
N THR A 104 9.61 -17.63 -25.76
CA THR A 104 9.38 -18.26 -24.45
C THR A 104 9.81 -17.36 -23.29
N GLY A 105 11.00 -16.77 -23.37
CA GLY A 105 11.48 -15.84 -22.33
C GLY A 105 10.59 -14.60 -22.20
N LYS A 106 10.18 -14.02 -23.34
CA LYS A 106 9.24 -12.89 -23.37
C LYS A 106 7.89 -13.23 -22.75
N ALA A 107 7.33 -14.39 -23.06
CA ALA A 107 6.02 -14.81 -22.55
C ALA A 107 6.02 -14.93 -21.02
N VAL A 108 7.06 -15.55 -20.43
CA VAL A 108 7.19 -15.68 -18.97
C VAL A 108 7.35 -14.30 -18.31
N LEU A 109 8.22 -13.45 -18.85
CA LEU A 109 8.43 -12.11 -18.30
C LEU A 109 7.15 -11.24 -18.37
N ALA A 110 6.39 -11.35 -19.46
CA ALA A 110 5.13 -10.63 -19.62
C ALA A 110 4.05 -11.09 -18.62
N ASP A 111 3.95 -12.40 -18.33
CA ASP A 111 3.01 -12.89 -17.31
C ASP A 111 3.43 -12.45 -15.90
N ILE A 112 4.72 -12.46 -15.59
CA ILE A 112 5.25 -11.93 -14.33
C ILE A 112 4.97 -10.43 -14.21
N GLU A 113 5.20 -9.65 -15.27
CA GLU A 113 4.89 -8.22 -15.31
C GLU A 113 3.40 -7.95 -15.05
N LYS A 114 2.51 -8.79 -15.60
CA LYS A 114 1.08 -8.69 -15.32
C LYS A 114 0.76 -8.92 -13.84
N ILE A 115 1.34 -9.97 -13.23
CA ILE A 115 1.15 -10.26 -11.79
C ILE A 115 1.65 -9.08 -10.94
N VAL A 116 2.84 -8.58 -11.23
CA VAL A 116 3.43 -7.42 -10.53
C VAL A 116 2.57 -6.18 -10.72
N GLY A 117 2.04 -5.95 -11.93
CA GLY A 117 1.17 -4.82 -12.23
C GLY A 117 -0.15 -4.85 -11.46
N GLU A 118 -0.78 -6.02 -11.30
CA GLU A 118 -1.98 -6.21 -10.49
C GLU A 118 -1.72 -5.87 -9.02
N HIS A 119 -0.62 -6.38 -8.44
CA HIS A 119 -0.26 -6.11 -7.06
C HIS A 119 0.19 -4.65 -6.85
N THR A 120 0.79 -4.02 -7.85
CA THR A 120 1.13 -2.59 -7.82
C THR A 120 -0.13 -1.73 -7.70
N LYS A 121 -1.21 -2.08 -8.42
CA LYS A 121 -2.50 -1.39 -8.26
C LYS A 121 -3.07 -1.53 -6.86
N LEU A 122 -2.95 -2.71 -6.25
CA LEU A 122 -3.37 -2.92 -4.86
C LEU A 122 -2.59 -2.03 -3.89
N LYS A 123 -1.28 -1.87 -4.11
CA LYS A 123 -0.45 -0.96 -3.29
C LYS A 123 -0.83 0.50 -3.49
N ASN A 124 -1.06 0.94 -4.73
CA ASN A 124 -1.48 2.30 -5.01
C ASN A 124 -2.84 2.63 -4.36
N ALA A 125 -3.76 1.65 -4.33
CA ALA A 125 -5.04 1.79 -3.66
C ALA A 125 -4.92 2.08 -2.14
N LEU A 126 -3.83 1.65 -1.47
CA LEU A 126 -3.58 1.97 -0.05
C LEU A 126 -3.45 3.48 0.21
N VAL A 127 -3.10 4.25 -0.82
CA VAL A 127 -2.88 5.70 -0.73
C VAL A 127 -3.83 6.50 -1.61
N GLY A 128 -4.82 5.84 -2.21
CA GLY A 128 -5.82 6.44 -3.08
C GLY A 128 -5.30 6.85 -4.47
N ASP A 129 -4.22 6.21 -4.96
CA ASP A 129 -3.64 6.40 -6.29
C ASP A 129 -4.09 5.34 -7.32
#